data_AF-A0A970UE94-F1
#
_entry.id   AF-A0A970UE94-F1
#
_cell.length_a   1.000
_cell.length_b   1.000
_cell.length_c   1.000
_cell.angle_alpha   90.00
_cell.angle_beta   90.00
_cell.angle_gamma   90.00
#
_symmetry.space_group_name_H-M   'P 1'
#
loop_
_entity.id
_entity.type
_entity.pdbx_description
1 polymer ?
#
loop_
_entity_poly.entity_id
_entity_poly.type
_entity_poly.pdbx_seq_one_letter_code
_entity_poly.pdbx_strand_id
1 'polypeptide(L)'
;MSLLVLGLSVTPVLAAEQDPNTGFIIAPGWETVRNNCIACHSAALVTQNSGSRAHWLSMIRWMQDTQGLWVLDNNTENTILKYLSSYYGPKEDARRPALRIDQLPENPYRQSKS
;
A
#
# COMPACT_ATOMS: atom_id res chain seq x y z
N MET A 1 5.32 0.73 -53.93
CA MET A 1 5.80 0.42 -52.57
C MET A 1 4.85 1.07 -51.57
N SER A 2 3.77 0.38 -51.20
CA SER A 2 2.87 0.84 -50.13
C SER A 2 3.46 0.42 -48.80
N LEU A 3 3.94 1.40 -48.02
CA LEU A 3 4.32 1.19 -46.63
C LEU A 3 3.02 1.07 -45.81
N LEU A 4 2.70 -0.16 -45.43
CA LEU A 4 1.73 -0.47 -44.39
C LEU A 4 2.31 0.00 -43.05
N VAL A 5 1.90 1.18 -42.59
CA VAL A 5 2.19 1.65 -41.24
C VAL A 5 1.29 0.87 -40.29
N LEU A 6 1.84 -0.17 -39.63
CA LEU A 6 1.20 -0.79 -38.47
C LEU A 6 1.13 0.26 -37.36
N GLY A 7 -0.06 0.80 -37.12
CA GLY A 7 -0.32 1.68 -35.97
C GLY A 7 -0.27 0.89 -34.67
N LEU A 8 0.70 1.19 -33.80
CA LEU A 8 0.71 0.76 -32.41
C LEU A 8 -0.34 1.58 -31.64
N SER A 9 -1.51 1.01 -31.39
CA SER A 9 -2.49 1.57 -30.46
C SER A 9 -1.95 1.38 -29.03
N VAL A 10 -1.42 2.44 -28.44
CA VAL A 10 -1.15 2.48 -27.00
C VAL A 10 -2.51 2.65 -26.31
N THR A 11 -3.13 1.57 -25.89
CA THR A 11 -4.28 1.66 -24.97
C THR A 11 -3.73 2.13 -23.62
N PRO A 12 -4.11 3.32 -23.12
CA PRO A 12 -3.74 3.68 -21.76
C PRO A 12 -4.42 2.69 -20.83
N VAL A 13 -3.61 1.96 -20.05
CA VAL A 13 -4.10 1.35 -18.81
C VAL A 13 -4.56 2.52 -17.97
N LEU A 14 -5.89 2.70 -17.81
CA LEU A 14 -6.42 3.70 -16.90
C LEU A 14 -5.96 3.33 -15.49
N ALA A 15 -4.89 3.98 -15.03
CA ALA A 15 -4.56 4.01 -13.62
C ALA A 15 -5.75 4.57 -12.86
N ALA A 16 -6.10 3.95 -11.73
CA ALA A 16 -7.18 4.46 -10.89
C ALA A 16 -6.88 5.90 -10.48
N GLU A 17 -7.88 6.78 -10.56
CA GLU A 17 -7.73 8.18 -10.18
C GLU A 17 -7.34 8.26 -8.70
N GLN A 18 -6.37 9.11 -8.38
CA GLN A 18 -5.88 9.33 -7.02
C GLN A 18 -6.16 10.75 -6.61
N ASP A 19 -6.49 10.95 -5.34
CA ASP A 19 -6.58 12.28 -4.79
C ASP A 19 -5.19 12.95 -4.78
N PRO A 20 -5.06 14.17 -5.33
CA PRO A 20 -3.76 14.84 -5.48
C PRO A 20 -3.11 15.24 -4.14
N ASN A 21 -3.87 15.32 -3.04
CA ASN A 21 -3.33 15.75 -1.74
C ASN A 21 -2.81 14.57 -0.90
N THR A 22 -3.42 13.40 -1.05
CA THR A 22 -3.22 12.25 -0.17
C THR A 22 -2.70 11.01 -0.90
N GLY A 23 -2.87 10.95 -2.23
CA GLY A 23 -2.55 9.78 -3.04
C GLY A 23 -3.51 8.60 -2.87
N PHE A 24 -4.63 8.78 -2.14
CA PHE A 24 -5.64 7.74 -2.02
C PHE A 24 -6.36 7.53 -3.35
N ILE A 25 -6.52 6.27 -3.79
CA ILE A 25 -7.42 5.90 -4.88
C ILE A 25 -8.83 6.42 -4.59
N ILE A 26 -9.38 7.24 -5.50
CA ILE A 26 -10.73 7.80 -5.41
C ILE A 26 -11.74 6.69 -5.71
N ALA A 27 -12.33 6.12 -4.66
CA ALA A 27 -13.33 5.06 -4.75
C ALA A 27 -14.20 4.98 -3.48
N PRO A 28 -15.43 4.43 -3.53
CA PRO A 28 -16.35 4.46 -2.39
C PRO A 28 -15.69 4.10 -1.03
N GLY A 29 -15.82 5.00 -0.05
CA GLY A 29 -15.22 4.87 1.29
C GLY A 29 -13.85 5.54 1.47
N TRP A 30 -13.23 6.07 0.40
CA TRP A 30 -11.92 6.70 0.47
C TRP A 30 -11.87 7.92 1.41
N GLU A 31 -12.92 8.76 1.42
CA GLU A 31 -13.00 9.94 2.31
C GLU A 31 -13.09 9.55 3.78
N THR A 32 -13.79 8.46 4.10
CA THR A 32 -13.85 7.92 5.45
C THR A 32 -12.46 7.49 5.91
N VAL A 33 -11.68 6.86 5.03
CA VAL A 33 -10.27 6.49 5.32
C VAL A 33 -9.41 7.74 5.47
N ARG A 34 -9.52 8.72 4.57
CA ARG A 34 -8.82 10.00 4.69
C ARG A 34 -9.06 10.61 6.07
N ASN A 35 -10.30 10.76 6.47
CA ASN A 35 -10.65 11.49 7.69
C ASN A 35 -10.22 10.79 8.98
N ASN A 36 -10.05 9.47 8.97
CA ASN A 36 -9.70 8.70 10.17
C ASN A 36 -8.23 8.24 10.20
N CYS A 37 -7.61 8.00 9.05
CA CYS A 37 -6.30 7.34 8.97
C CYS A 37 -5.13 8.29 8.72
N ILE A 38 -5.36 9.59 8.52
CA ILE A 38 -4.28 10.59 8.32
C ILE A 38 -4.29 11.71 9.38
N ALA A 39 -5.13 11.57 10.41
CA ALA A 39 -5.22 12.57 11.48
C ALA A 39 -3.93 12.68 12.31
N CYS A 40 -3.14 11.60 12.40
CA CYS A 40 -1.93 11.55 13.22
C CYS A 40 -0.62 11.45 12.41
N HIS A 41 -0.67 10.99 11.16
CA HIS A 41 0.49 10.78 10.31
C HIS A 41 0.14 10.97 8.83
N SER A 42 1.17 11.07 7.99
CA SER A 42 1.00 11.24 6.54
C SER A 42 0.19 10.10 5.91
N ALA A 43 -0.56 10.43 4.85
CA ALA A 43 -1.24 9.47 3.99
C ALA A 43 -0.27 8.46 3.35
N ALA A 44 0.98 8.86 3.14
CA ALA A 44 2.03 7.99 2.57
C ALA A 44 2.21 6.69 3.37
N LEU A 45 2.09 6.76 4.70
CA LEU A 45 2.20 5.57 5.54
C LEU A 45 1.05 4.58 5.28
N VAL A 46 -0.14 5.07 4.91
CA VAL A 46 -1.26 4.20 4.58
C VAL A 46 -1.08 3.62 3.17
N THR A 47 -0.77 4.48 2.18
CA THR A 47 -0.73 4.10 0.77
C THR A 47 0.47 3.26 0.37
N GLN A 48 1.59 3.33 1.11
CA GLN A 48 2.74 2.44 0.90
C GLN A 48 2.48 1.02 1.40
N ASN A 49 1.53 0.85 2.31
CA ASN A 49 1.21 -0.44 2.93
C ASN A 49 0.13 -1.19 2.16
N SER A 50 0.05 -2.48 2.42
CA SER A 50 -0.90 -3.39 1.77
C SER A 50 -1.18 -4.57 2.67
N GLY A 51 -2.41 -5.05 2.71
CA GLY A 51 -2.76 -6.19 3.56
C GLY A 51 -4.16 -6.73 3.36
N SER A 52 -4.39 -7.92 3.89
CA SER A 52 -5.73 -8.51 3.93
C SER A 52 -6.64 -7.69 4.86
N ARG A 53 -7.95 -7.91 4.77
CA ARG A 53 -8.90 -7.30 5.71
C ARG A 53 -8.55 -7.58 7.17
N ALA A 54 -8.13 -8.81 7.48
CA ALA A 54 -7.72 -9.20 8.83
C ALA A 54 -6.45 -8.46 9.28
N HIS A 55 -5.50 -8.26 8.36
CA HIS A 55 -4.30 -7.46 8.65
C HIS A 55 -4.66 -6.01 8.97
N TRP A 56 -5.48 -5.36 8.14
CA TRP A 56 -5.94 -3.99 8.40
C TRP A 56 -6.72 -3.86 9.70
N LEU A 57 -7.56 -4.85 10.05
CA LEU A 57 -8.24 -4.88 11.34
C LEU A 57 -7.25 -4.97 12.50
N SER A 58 -6.21 -5.81 12.39
CA SER A 58 -5.18 -5.88 13.42
C SER A 58 -4.42 -4.56 13.59
N MET A 59 -4.20 -3.83 12.50
CA MET A 59 -3.59 -2.49 12.55
C MET A 59 -4.50 -1.48 13.24
N ILE A 60 -5.81 -1.47 12.95
CA ILE A 60 -6.78 -0.61 13.63
C ILE A 60 -6.77 -0.89 15.13
N ARG A 61 -6.83 -2.17 15.53
CA ARG A 61 -6.78 -2.56 16.95
C ARG A 61 -5.49 -2.12 17.62
N TRP A 62 -4.34 -2.37 16.98
CA TRP A 62 -3.05 -1.91 17.49
C TRP A 62 -2.98 -0.38 17.63
N MET A 63 -3.53 0.39 16.67
CA MET A 63 -3.59 1.85 16.76
C MET A 63 -4.51 2.33 17.89
N GLN A 64 -5.64 1.64 18.13
CA GLN A 64 -6.53 1.95 19.25
C GLN A 64 -5.84 1.66 20.60
N ASP A 65 -5.15 0.52 20.70
CA ASP A 65 -4.49 0.09 21.94
C ASP A 65 -3.24 0.92 22.28
N THR A 66 -2.50 1.38 21.27
CA THR A 66 -1.15 1.95 21.47
C THR A 66 -0.96 3.37 20.97
N GLN A 67 -1.71 3.81 19.95
CA GLN A 67 -1.53 5.12 19.31
C GLN A 67 -2.64 6.12 19.62
N GLY A 68 -3.70 5.69 20.33
CA GLY A 68 -4.81 6.54 20.71
C GLY A 68 -5.82 6.78 19.58
N LEU A 69 -5.91 5.89 18.59
CA LEU A 69 -7.01 5.93 17.62
C LEU A 69 -8.33 5.77 18.38
N TRP A 70 -9.31 6.64 18.10
CA TRP A 70 -10.61 6.58 18.74
C TRP A 70 -11.38 5.31 18.37
N VAL A 71 -12.40 4.99 19.17
CA VAL A 71 -13.34 3.92 18.84
C VAL A 71 -14.13 4.33 17.60
N LEU A 72 -14.04 3.50 16.55
CA LEU A 72 -14.81 3.66 15.34
C LEU A 72 -16.15 2.93 15.52
N ASP A 73 -17.25 3.54 15.09
CA ASP A 73 -18.51 2.81 15.02
C ASP A 73 -18.44 1.70 13.96
N ASN A 74 -19.33 0.70 14.09
CA ASN A 74 -19.33 -0.48 13.24
C ASN A 74 -19.43 -0.15 11.74
N ASN A 75 -20.16 0.89 11.35
CA ASN A 75 -20.31 1.24 9.94
C ASN A 75 -19.04 1.91 9.39
N THR A 76 -18.46 2.82 10.16
CA THR A 76 -17.18 3.48 9.81
C THR A 76 -16.04 2.47 9.69
N GLU A 77 -15.87 1.59 10.68
CA GLU A 77 -14.84 0.55 10.65
C GLU A 77 -15.01 -0.39 9.45
N ASN A 78 -16.25 -0.84 9.19
CA ASN A 78 -16.52 -1.72 8.05
C ASN A 78 -16.21 -1.04 6.71
N THR A 79 -16.49 0.26 6.58
CA THR A 79 -16.18 1.07 5.41
C THR A 79 -14.68 1.18 5.20
N ILE A 80 -13.92 1.52 6.25
CA ILE A 80 -12.46 1.62 6.21
C ILE A 80 -11.85 0.28 5.81
N LEU A 81 -12.23 -0.81 6.48
CA LEU A 81 -11.71 -2.14 6.20
C LEU A 81 -12.06 -2.61 4.79
N LYS A 82 -13.26 -2.29 4.29
CA LYS A 82 -13.67 -2.64 2.92
C LYS A 82 -12.81 -1.90 1.90
N TYR A 83 -12.64 -0.59 2.06
CA TYR A 83 -11.83 0.23 1.18
C TYR A 83 -10.36 -0.24 1.17
N LEU A 84 -9.73 -0.32 2.36
CA LEU A 84 -8.32 -0.67 2.48
C LEU A 84 -8.04 -2.07 1.93
N SER A 85 -8.88 -3.07 2.20
CA SER A 85 -8.67 -4.42 1.67
C SER A 85 -8.93 -4.55 0.16
N SER A 86 -9.78 -3.69 -0.41
CA SER A 86 -10.09 -3.72 -1.85
C SER A 86 -9.03 -3.02 -2.70
N TYR A 87 -8.52 -1.88 -2.21
CA TYR A 87 -7.62 -1.01 -2.98
C TYR A 87 -6.16 -1.08 -2.52
N TYR A 88 -5.93 -1.52 -1.29
CA TYR A 88 -4.62 -1.76 -0.67
C TYR A 88 -4.57 -3.19 -0.10
N GLY A 89 -5.13 -4.14 -0.85
CA GLY A 89 -5.10 -5.57 -0.57
C GLY A 89 -3.69 -6.18 -0.65
N PRO A 90 -3.50 -7.46 -0.26
CA PRO A 90 -2.20 -8.13 -0.35
C PRO A 90 -1.59 -8.01 -1.74
N LYS A 91 -0.30 -7.66 -1.83
CA LYS A 91 0.45 -7.67 -3.08
C LYS A 91 1.19 -9.00 -3.21
N GLU A 92 1.01 -9.67 -4.35
CA GLU A 92 1.92 -10.75 -4.76
C GLU A 92 3.33 -10.15 -4.93
N ASP A 93 4.36 -10.85 -4.47
CA ASP A 93 5.77 -10.42 -4.52
C ASP A 93 6.14 -9.13 -3.76
N ALA A 94 5.40 -8.78 -2.70
CA ALA A 94 5.71 -7.60 -1.87
C ALA A 94 7.10 -7.63 -1.20
N ARG A 95 7.69 -8.83 -0.99
CA ARG A 95 9.04 -8.95 -0.42
C ARG A 95 10.09 -8.95 -1.51
N ARG A 96 11.09 -8.09 -1.34
CA ARG A 96 12.33 -8.16 -2.13
C ARG A 96 12.93 -9.57 -2.00
N PRO A 97 13.30 -10.22 -3.13
CA PRO A 97 14.05 -11.46 -3.09
C PRO A 97 15.35 -11.32 -2.28
N ALA A 98 15.80 -12.41 -1.67
CA ALA A 98 17.11 -12.44 -1.03
C ALA A 98 18.20 -12.09 -2.06
N LEU A 99 19.19 -11.31 -1.64
CA LEU A 99 20.35 -11.01 -2.47
C LEU A 99 21.10 -12.30 -2.80
N ARG A 100 21.59 -12.39 -4.03
CA ARG A 100 22.51 -13.47 -4.40
C ARG A 100 23.88 -13.23 -3.74
N ILE A 101 24.66 -14.30 -3.54
CA ILE A 101 25.99 -14.23 -2.91
C ILE A 101 26.91 -13.22 -3.61
N ASP A 102 26.86 -13.13 -4.95
CA ASP A 102 27.63 -12.20 -5.78
C ASP A 102 27.19 -10.73 -5.64
N GLN A 103 26.03 -10.47 -5.03
CA GLN A 103 25.50 -9.13 -4.76
C GLN A 103 25.70 -8.69 -3.31
N LEU A 104 26.22 -9.57 -2.45
CA LEU A 104 26.50 -9.23 -1.06
C LEU A 104 27.78 -8.38 -1.01
N PRO A 105 27.78 -7.23 -0.32
CA PRO A 105 29.01 -6.49 -0.08
C PRO A 105 29.93 -7.30 0.85
N GLU A 106 31.22 -6.96 0.85
CA GLU A 106 32.14 -7.52 1.82
C GLU A 106 31.67 -7.20 3.24
N ASN A 107 31.71 -8.18 4.14
CA ASN A 107 31.26 -7.99 5.52
C ASN A 107 32.46 -7.53 6.36
N PRO A 108 32.52 -6.25 6.80
CA PRO A 108 33.66 -5.73 7.55
C PRO A 108 33.79 -6.34 8.96
N TYR A 109 32.79 -7.11 9.42
CA TYR A 109 32.77 -7.76 10.72
C TYR A 109 32.99 -9.28 10.66
N ARG A 110 33.27 -9.85 9.48
CA ARG A 110 33.58 -11.27 9.36
C ARG A 110 34.96 -11.54 9.98
N GLN A 111 34.97 -12.08 11.20
CA GLN A 111 36.20 -12.54 11.84
C GLN A 111 36.84 -13.59 10.92
N SER A 112 38.11 -13.39 10.53
CA SER A 112 38.86 -14.42 9.84
C SER A 112 39.02 -15.59 10.79
N LYS A 113 38.53 -16.77 10.41
CA LYS A 113 38.83 -17.99 11.15
C LYS A 113 40.35 -18.17 11.16
N SER A 114 40.96 -18.16 12.34
CA SER A 114 42.36 -18.54 12.58
C SER A 114 42.57 -20.02 12.29
#